data_AF-A0A1V6KJ60-F1
#
_entry.id   AF-A0A1V6KJ60-F1
#
_cell.length_a   1.000
_cell.length_b   1.000
_cell.length_c   1.000
_cell.angle_alpha   90.00
_cell.angle_beta   90.00
_cell.angle_gamma   90.00
#
_symmetry.space_group_name_H-M   'P 1'
#
loop_
_entity.id
_entity.type
_entity.pdbx_description
1 polymer ?
#
loop_
_entity_poly.entity_id
_entity_poly.type
_entity_poly.pdbx_seq_one_letter_code
_entity_poly.pdbx_strand_id
1 'polypeptide(L)'
;MQDAAFYDIHCHLLNLSHPAFVSIIESMRHRPREVIYSQIASFDYLASSLLKRGGENLRNLLAVMDNDCADILFLLEDDLSGQFKEPKKTPGFRQAPPLRNGKLYIADQQFSSFVLTPLIMDFLAPSSFSPETYYNRPPQKWIEAQIIDVLFAICTYREKRPSGFLKIYPFLGINTGHYTAEELSAFLEQWLGNYTKSENDIERRFLSYSFDAIADFQSYSIFSGIKLYPPMGFDPWPEDPAEREKVELLYSFAETKGVPITTHCDDQGYRIISLEESLKFTAPSRYRPVLQKYPRLILNFAHMGKRHIRTIRGNEQADWRKDIFDLIIEYPNVYSDFSFTAGEPSFYEELASTLNHLKEPEQEKIIQRILFGSDFMVNLFKVRSYRDYLEYFSESVLSVEKKRLFCSDNPRRFLFGDQKA
;
A
#
# COMPACT_ATOMS: atom_id res chain seq x y z
N MET A 1 -27.46 -13.05 7.00
CA MET A 1 -26.35 -12.51 6.20
C MET A 1 -25.33 -11.97 7.18
N GLN A 2 -24.08 -12.40 7.10
CA GLN A 2 -23.00 -11.78 7.86
C GLN A 2 -22.88 -10.33 7.36
N ASP A 3 -22.85 -9.35 8.27
CA ASP A 3 -22.75 -7.94 7.86
C ASP A 3 -21.40 -7.73 7.13
N ALA A 4 -21.42 -7.04 5.99
CA ALA A 4 -20.24 -6.85 5.15
C ALA A 4 -19.18 -5.98 5.84
N ALA A 5 -17.91 -6.23 5.55
CA ALA A 5 -16.77 -5.43 5.98
C ALA A 5 -16.33 -4.45 4.89
N PHE A 6 -15.84 -3.28 5.29
CA PHE A 6 -15.13 -2.37 4.41
C PHE A 6 -13.64 -2.69 4.47
N TYR A 7 -12.94 -2.68 3.33
CA TYR A 7 -11.53 -3.01 3.23
C TYR A 7 -10.76 -1.85 2.62
N ASP A 8 -9.69 -1.45 3.29
CA ASP A 8 -8.59 -0.70 2.71
C ASP A 8 -7.41 -1.65 2.47
N ILE A 9 -7.25 -2.07 1.21
CA ILE A 9 -6.21 -3.04 0.86
C ILE A 9 -4.81 -2.40 0.68
N HIS A 10 -4.71 -1.08 0.87
CA HIS A 10 -3.46 -0.37 0.68
C HIS A 10 -3.41 0.84 1.62
N CYS A 11 -2.76 0.65 2.76
CA CYS A 11 -2.34 1.72 3.64
C CYS A 11 -0.93 1.42 4.18
N HIS A 12 -0.42 2.31 4.99
CA HIS A 12 0.89 2.29 5.59
C HIS A 12 0.75 2.69 7.05
N LEU A 13 1.41 1.91 7.91
CA LEU A 13 1.48 2.17 9.35
C LEU A 13 2.96 2.33 9.70
N LEU A 14 3.45 3.56 9.60
CA LEU A 14 4.87 3.89 9.79
C LEU A 14 5.03 5.22 10.53
N ASN A 15 6.12 5.32 11.28
CA ASN A 15 6.52 6.55 11.97
C ASN A 15 7.84 7.09 11.38
N LEU A 16 8.35 8.21 11.91
CA LEU A 16 9.59 8.83 11.43
C LEU A 16 10.84 7.93 11.60
N SER A 17 10.77 6.88 12.41
CA SER A 17 11.90 5.98 12.64
C SER A 17 12.09 4.94 11.53
N HIS A 18 11.10 4.66 10.68
CA HIS A 18 11.21 3.60 9.67
C HIS A 18 11.95 4.05 8.40
N PRO A 19 11.61 5.17 7.74
CA PRO A 19 12.24 5.55 6.47
C PRO A 19 13.73 5.91 6.63
N ALA A 20 14.56 5.54 5.65
CA ALA A 20 15.97 5.92 5.59
C ALA A 20 16.17 7.29 4.91
N PHE A 21 15.76 8.38 5.58
CA PHE A 21 15.80 9.74 5.01
C PHE A 21 17.18 10.15 4.44
N VAL A 22 18.27 9.77 5.11
CA VAL A 22 19.63 10.04 4.65
C VAL A 22 19.90 9.39 3.28
N SER A 23 19.44 8.16 3.07
CA SER A 23 19.62 7.44 1.81
C SER A 23 18.87 8.12 0.66
N ILE A 24 17.70 8.73 0.92
CA ILE A 24 17.00 9.54 -0.07
C ILE A 24 17.84 10.76 -0.46
N ILE A 25 18.32 11.50 0.54
CA ILE A 25 19.09 12.74 0.33
C ILE A 25 20.36 12.44 -0.48
N GLU A 26 21.11 11.41 -0.12
CA GLU A 26 22.34 11.04 -0.84
C GLU A 26 22.06 10.54 -2.26
N SER A 27 21.01 9.71 -2.45
CA SER A 27 20.56 9.31 -3.80
C SER A 27 20.26 10.52 -4.70
N MET A 28 19.65 11.56 -4.13
CA MET A 28 19.32 12.81 -4.84
C MET A 28 20.54 13.66 -5.14
N ARG A 29 21.46 13.81 -4.18
CA ARG A 29 22.71 14.57 -4.36
C ARG A 29 23.56 14.02 -5.50
N HIS A 30 23.61 12.69 -5.64
CA HIS A 30 24.31 12.04 -6.75
C HIS A 30 23.54 12.08 -8.08
N ARG A 31 22.24 12.40 -8.08
CA ARG A 31 21.37 12.42 -9.27
C ARG A 31 20.57 13.73 -9.40
N PRO A 32 21.21 14.92 -9.41
CA PRO A 32 20.52 16.21 -9.27
C PRO A 32 19.57 16.51 -10.44
N ARG A 33 19.83 15.96 -11.64
CA ARG A 33 18.95 16.12 -12.81
C ARG A 33 17.63 15.35 -12.69
N GLU A 34 17.59 14.32 -11.84
CA GLU A 34 16.37 13.52 -11.60
C GLU A 34 15.45 14.14 -10.54
N VAL A 35 15.98 14.99 -9.67
CA VAL A 35 15.24 15.67 -8.59
C VAL A 35 14.12 16.56 -9.12
N ILE A 36 14.29 17.11 -10.33
CA ILE A 36 13.27 17.92 -11.02
C ILE A 36 12.00 17.10 -11.33
N TYR A 37 12.13 15.78 -11.47
CA TYR A 37 11.04 14.87 -11.83
C TYR A 37 10.40 14.17 -10.62
N SER A 38 11.09 14.05 -9.48
CA SER A 38 10.55 13.45 -8.25
C SER A 38 9.76 14.49 -7.44
N GLN A 39 8.52 14.79 -7.84
CA GLN A 39 7.78 15.92 -7.27
C GLN A 39 7.17 15.70 -5.87
N ILE A 40 7.25 14.51 -5.25
CA ILE A 40 6.59 14.27 -3.94
C ILE A 40 7.53 13.73 -2.83
N ALA A 41 8.78 13.36 -3.13
CA ALA A 41 9.62 12.65 -2.15
C ALA A 41 11.01 13.28 -1.86
N SER A 42 11.35 14.46 -2.37
CA SER A 42 12.67 15.06 -2.04
C SER A 42 12.63 15.86 -0.75
N PHE A 43 13.51 15.52 0.21
CA PHE A 43 13.62 16.21 1.50
C PHE A 43 13.87 17.72 1.34
N ASP A 44 14.55 18.15 0.26
CA ASP A 44 14.72 19.57 -0.08
C ASP A 44 13.41 20.24 -0.55
N TYR A 45 12.55 19.52 -1.27
CA TYR A 45 11.19 19.99 -1.60
C TYR A 45 10.28 19.98 -0.35
N LEU A 46 10.42 18.96 0.51
CA LEU A 46 9.72 18.88 1.79
C LEU A 46 10.12 20.05 2.72
N ALA A 47 11.41 20.31 2.89
CA ALA A 47 11.94 21.42 3.69
C ALA A 47 11.57 22.80 3.12
N SER A 48 11.65 22.97 1.79
CA SER A 48 11.27 24.24 1.15
C SER A 48 9.75 24.48 1.13
N SER A 49 8.92 23.43 1.15
CA SER A 49 7.47 23.54 1.29
C SER A 49 7.03 23.80 2.74
N LEU A 50 7.76 23.27 3.74
CA LEU A 50 7.54 23.56 5.17
C LEU A 50 7.70 25.05 5.52
N LEU A 51 8.58 25.76 4.82
CA LEU A 51 8.91 27.17 5.05
C LEU A 51 8.03 28.16 4.25
N LYS A 52 7.25 27.69 3.27
CA LYS A 52 6.35 28.52 2.44
C LYS A 52 4.90 28.41 2.91
N ARG A 53 4.06 29.42 2.63
CA ARG A 53 2.59 29.29 2.73
C ARG A 53 2.16 28.15 1.78
N GLY A 54 1.55 27.08 2.31
CA GLY A 54 1.13 25.90 1.55
C GLY A 54 1.64 24.54 2.06
N GLY A 55 2.51 24.50 3.07
CA GLY A 55 3.03 23.25 3.65
C GLY A 55 2.12 22.54 4.68
N GLU A 56 0.82 22.86 4.73
CA GLU A 56 -0.10 22.33 5.75
C GLU A 56 -0.25 20.81 5.66
N ASN A 57 -0.40 20.27 4.45
CA ASN A 57 -0.49 18.82 4.20
C ASN A 57 0.76 18.07 4.67
N LEU A 58 1.95 18.62 4.42
CA LEU A 58 3.20 18.04 4.90
C LEU A 58 3.34 18.13 6.43
N ARG A 59 2.99 19.26 7.03
CA ARG A 59 2.98 19.37 8.50
C ARG A 59 2.00 18.39 9.13
N ASN A 60 0.84 18.19 8.50
CA ASN A 60 -0.15 17.22 8.93
C ASN A 60 0.39 15.79 8.83
N LEU A 61 0.98 15.41 7.70
CA LEU A 61 1.65 14.12 7.55
C LEU A 61 2.71 13.90 8.63
N LEU A 62 3.61 14.86 8.83
CA LEU A 62 4.65 14.79 9.86
C LEU A 62 4.05 14.68 11.26
N ALA A 63 2.99 15.43 11.54
CA ALA A 63 2.28 15.34 12.82
C ALA A 63 1.68 13.95 13.06
N VAL A 64 1.19 13.27 12.02
CA VAL A 64 0.75 11.88 12.15
C VAL A 64 1.96 10.93 12.32
N MET A 65 3.05 11.10 11.53
CA MET A 65 4.25 10.26 11.61
C MET A 65 5.06 10.41 12.90
N ASP A 66 4.84 11.48 13.65
CA ASP A 66 5.45 11.73 14.97
C ASP A 66 4.80 10.89 16.09
N ASN A 67 3.67 10.21 15.79
CA ASN A 67 3.03 9.27 16.70
C ASN A 67 3.62 7.86 16.56
N ASP A 68 3.50 7.08 17.62
CA ASP A 68 3.70 5.62 17.54
C ASP A 68 2.62 4.96 16.67
N CYS A 69 2.91 3.80 16.09
CA CYS A 69 1.98 3.11 15.21
C CYS A 69 0.61 2.82 15.86
N ALA A 70 0.55 2.57 17.17
CA ALA A 70 -0.72 2.38 17.88
C ALA A 70 -1.58 3.65 17.87
N ASP A 71 -0.95 4.80 18.13
CA ASP A 71 -1.62 6.10 18.19
C ASP A 71 -2.09 6.55 16.80
N ILE A 72 -1.40 6.15 15.73
CA ILE A 72 -1.87 6.36 14.35
C ILE A 72 -3.20 5.61 14.10
N LEU A 73 -3.36 4.40 14.63
CA LEU A 73 -4.63 3.65 14.52
C LEU A 73 -5.76 4.33 15.32
N PHE A 74 -5.45 4.85 16.52
CA PHE A 74 -6.41 5.63 17.31
C PHE A 74 -6.83 6.90 16.58
N LEU A 75 -5.87 7.64 16.04
CA LEU A 75 -6.10 8.85 15.26
C LEU A 75 -7.00 8.57 14.05
N LEU A 76 -6.75 7.49 13.31
CA LEU A 76 -7.58 7.11 12.16
C LEU A 76 -9.03 6.85 12.57
N GLU A 77 -9.27 6.04 13.60
CA GLU A 77 -10.63 5.75 14.05
C GLU A 77 -11.32 6.99 14.66
N ASP A 78 -10.58 7.87 15.33
CA ASP A 78 -11.11 9.11 15.88
C ASP A 78 -11.47 10.12 14.78
N ASP A 79 -10.74 10.14 13.66
CA ASP A 79 -11.05 10.92 12.46
C ASP A 79 -12.33 10.42 11.78
N LEU A 80 -12.44 9.10 11.63
CA LEU A 80 -13.67 8.48 11.14
C LEU A 80 -14.88 8.75 12.04
N SER A 81 -14.66 8.87 13.35
CA SER A 81 -15.69 9.19 14.35
C SER A 81 -16.00 10.70 14.46
N GLY A 82 -15.23 11.55 13.76
CA GLY A 82 -15.43 13.00 13.75
C GLY A 82 -15.01 13.70 15.04
N GLN A 83 -14.00 13.18 15.74
CA GLN A 83 -13.50 13.78 16.99
C GLN A 83 -12.58 15.00 16.75
N PHE A 84 -12.06 15.17 15.55
CA PHE A 84 -11.24 16.33 15.18
C PHE A 84 -12.10 17.51 14.71
N LYS A 85 -11.63 18.72 15.02
CA LYS A 85 -12.21 19.97 14.54
C LYS A 85 -11.48 20.45 13.30
N GLU A 86 -12.20 21.00 12.34
CA GLU A 86 -11.59 21.53 11.14
C GLU A 86 -10.72 22.76 11.46
N PRO A 87 -9.54 22.90 10.80
CA PRO A 87 -8.76 24.12 10.90
C PRO A 87 -9.56 25.34 10.41
N LYS A 88 -9.22 26.52 10.94
CA LYS A 88 -9.91 27.77 10.54
C LYS A 88 -9.78 28.00 9.03
N LYS A 89 -10.91 28.32 8.37
CA LYS A 89 -11.03 28.60 6.92
C LYS A 89 -11.01 27.36 6.01
N THR A 90 -11.01 26.18 6.59
CA THR A 90 -11.07 24.91 5.86
C THR A 90 -12.54 24.49 5.73
N PRO A 91 -13.06 24.16 4.53
CA PRO A 91 -14.46 23.76 4.39
C PRO A 91 -14.77 22.56 5.28
N GLY A 92 -15.89 22.61 5.99
CA GLY A 92 -16.37 21.48 6.79
C GLY A 92 -16.72 20.28 5.91
N PHE A 93 -16.80 19.11 6.54
CA PHE A 93 -17.31 17.91 5.88
C PHE A 93 -18.78 18.09 5.46
N ARG A 94 -19.12 17.56 4.29
CA ARG A 94 -20.50 17.58 3.78
C ARG A 94 -21.35 16.50 4.44
N GLN A 95 -20.71 15.38 4.76
CA GLN A 95 -21.34 14.23 5.39
C GLN A 95 -21.08 14.19 6.90
N ALA A 96 -22.01 13.60 7.64
CA ALA A 96 -21.78 13.21 9.02
C ALA A 96 -20.58 12.26 9.13
N PRO A 97 -19.91 12.16 10.31
CA PRO A 97 -18.79 11.25 10.50
C PRO A 97 -19.13 9.82 10.04
N PRO A 98 -18.30 9.19 9.20
CA PRO A 98 -18.62 7.90 8.59
C PRO A 98 -18.73 6.79 9.63
N LEU A 99 -17.96 6.83 10.72
CA LEU A 99 -18.09 5.89 11.84
C LEU A 99 -19.01 6.48 12.91
N ARG A 100 -20.19 5.88 13.07
CA ARG A 100 -21.19 6.32 14.07
C ARG A 100 -22.11 5.17 14.42
N ASN A 101 -22.70 5.19 15.61
CA ASN A 101 -23.67 4.17 16.05
C ASN A 101 -23.16 2.71 15.90
N GLY A 102 -21.84 2.49 16.05
CA GLY A 102 -21.21 1.17 15.92
C GLY A 102 -21.17 0.63 14.49
N LYS A 103 -21.33 1.47 13.46
CA LYS A 103 -21.25 1.08 12.05
C LYS A 103 -20.48 2.10 11.23
N LEU A 104 -19.88 1.64 10.14
CA LEU A 104 -19.29 2.52 9.12
C LEU A 104 -20.30 2.75 7.99
N TYR A 105 -20.50 4.01 7.65
CA TYR A 105 -21.41 4.45 6.60
C TYR A 105 -20.60 5.08 5.45
N ILE A 106 -20.72 4.50 4.26
CA ILE A 106 -20.09 5.00 3.03
C ILE A 106 -21.16 5.03 1.95
N ALA A 107 -21.43 6.21 1.40
CA ALA A 107 -22.63 6.50 0.62
C ALA A 107 -23.88 5.99 1.37
N ASP A 108 -24.75 5.25 0.69
CA ASP A 108 -25.98 4.67 1.27
C ASP A 108 -25.78 3.26 1.86
N GLN A 109 -24.53 2.84 2.08
CA GLN A 109 -24.18 1.50 2.56
C GLN A 109 -23.68 1.50 4.00
N GLN A 110 -23.88 0.35 4.66
CA GLN A 110 -23.45 0.09 6.03
C GLN A 110 -22.49 -1.10 6.08
N PHE A 111 -21.44 -0.96 6.88
CA PHE A 111 -20.44 -2.01 7.14
C PHE A 111 -20.30 -2.24 8.65
N SER A 112 -20.02 -3.48 9.04
CA SER A 112 -19.89 -3.91 10.45
C SER A 112 -18.46 -3.89 10.98
N SER A 113 -17.48 -3.81 10.09
CA SER A 113 -16.07 -3.73 10.44
C SER A 113 -15.27 -3.04 9.34
N PHE A 114 -14.09 -2.55 9.71
CA PHE A 114 -13.15 -1.91 8.81
C PHE A 114 -11.83 -2.66 8.85
N VAL A 115 -11.49 -3.35 7.75
CA VAL A 115 -10.24 -4.06 7.57
C VAL A 115 -9.20 -3.13 6.94
N LEU A 116 -8.08 -2.94 7.63
CA LEU A 116 -6.88 -2.26 7.13
C LEU A 116 -5.82 -3.31 6.77
N THR A 117 -5.12 -3.10 5.67
CA THR A 117 -3.92 -3.89 5.33
C THR A 117 -2.70 -2.97 5.23
N PRO A 118 -2.00 -2.72 6.35
CA PRO A 118 -0.76 -1.98 6.32
C PRO A 118 0.28 -2.71 5.49
N LEU A 119 0.82 -2.04 4.48
CA LEU A 119 1.89 -2.56 3.63
C LEU A 119 3.23 -2.16 4.25
N ILE A 120 3.88 -3.12 4.92
CA ILE A 120 5.22 -2.95 5.48
C ILE A 120 6.21 -2.76 4.34
N MET A 121 7.19 -1.89 4.54
CA MET A 121 8.16 -1.49 3.54
C MET A 121 9.55 -1.95 4.00
N ASP A 122 10.24 -2.71 3.16
CA ASP A 122 11.63 -3.10 3.46
C ASP A 122 12.55 -1.90 3.23
N PHE A 123 12.67 -1.04 4.24
CA PHE A 123 13.47 0.19 4.19
C PHE A 123 14.97 -0.06 4.26
N LEU A 124 15.41 -1.31 4.36
CA LEU A 124 16.83 -1.63 4.40
C LEU A 124 17.47 -1.02 3.15
N ALA A 125 18.34 -0.05 3.39
CA ALA A 125 19.02 0.68 2.35
C ALA A 125 20.47 0.22 2.37
N PRO A 126 20.85 -0.79 1.57
CA PRO A 126 22.25 -0.98 1.22
C PRO A 126 22.65 0.22 0.35
N SER A 127 22.85 1.39 0.96
CA SER A 127 23.22 2.56 0.19
C SER A 127 24.62 2.32 -0.37
N SER A 128 24.70 2.23 -1.70
CA SER A 128 25.97 2.30 -2.43
C SER A 128 26.66 3.66 -2.25
N PHE A 129 26.00 4.62 -1.60
CA PHE A 129 26.50 5.94 -1.25
C PHE A 129 26.64 6.08 0.26
N SER A 130 27.84 6.44 0.72
CA SER A 130 28.06 6.83 2.11
C SER A 130 27.93 8.35 2.23
N PRO A 131 27.21 8.89 3.24
CA PRO A 131 27.10 10.32 3.42
C PRO A 131 28.47 10.99 3.55
N GLU A 132 28.68 12.10 2.85
CA GLU A 132 29.89 12.94 2.97
C GLU A 132 29.84 13.78 4.26
N THR A 133 29.71 13.12 5.42
CA THR A 133 29.61 13.77 6.74
C THR A 133 30.50 13.05 7.75
N TYR A 134 30.67 13.63 8.96
CA TYR A 134 31.47 13.02 10.03
C TYR A 134 30.94 11.63 10.45
N TYR A 135 29.62 11.48 10.53
CA TYR A 135 28.95 10.20 10.74
C TYR A 135 28.51 9.61 9.40
N ASN A 136 29.46 9.03 8.67
CA ASN A 136 29.27 8.52 7.31
C ASN A 136 28.72 7.08 7.22
N ARG A 137 28.28 6.49 8.33
CA ARG A 137 27.69 5.15 8.32
C ARG A 137 26.19 5.23 7.96
N PRO A 138 25.74 4.56 6.89
CA PRO A 138 24.32 4.55 6.55
C PRO A 138 23.44 3.93 7.64
N PRO A 139 22.22 4.44 7.87
CA PRO A 139 21.30 3.86 8.85
C PRO A 139 20.91 2.44 8.43
N GLN A 140 20.97 1.51 9.37
CA GLN A 140 20.45 0.16 9.18
C GLN A 140 18.97 0.16 9.56
N LYS A 141 18.09 0.01 8.57
CA LYS A 141 16.62 -0.01 8.73
C LYS A 141 16.11 -1.44 8.55
N TRP A 142 16.50 -2.33 9.45
CA TRP A 142 16.04 -3.71 9.48
C TRP A 142 14.51 -3.76 9.51
N ILE A 143 13.91 -4.56 8.63
CA ILE A 143 12.46 -4.65 8.50
C ILE A 143 11.79 -5.14 9.80
N GLU A 144 12.50 -5.95 10.58
CA GLU A 144 12.06 -6.49 11.86
C GLU A 144 11.65 -5.39 12.85
N ALA A 145 12.31 -4.23 12.82
CA ALA A 145 11.95 -3.10 13.68
C ALA A 145 10.55 -2.56 13.32
N GLN A 146 10.26 -2.40 12.02
CA GLN A 146 8.92 -1.99 11.59
C GLN A 146 7.88 -3.08 11.87
N ILE A 147 8.24 -4.35 11.71
CA ILE A 147 7.37 -5.49 12.06
C ILE A 147 6.98 -5.41 13.54
N ILE A 148 7.93 -5.21 14.45
CA ILE A 148 7.64 -5.05 15.89
C ILE A 148 6.62 -3.94 16.12
N ASP A 149 6.86 -2.76 15.57
CA ASP A 149 6.00 -1.60 15.82
C ASP A 149 4.57 -1.83 15.33
N VAL A 150 4.41 -2.47 14.17
CA VAL A 150 3.09 -2.84 13.63
C VAL A 150 2.41 -3.89 14.51
N LEU A 151 3.12 -4.95 14.91
CA LEU A 151 2.57 -6.01 15.75
C LEU A 151 2.18 -5.50 17.15
N PHE A 152 3.03 -4.67 17.74
CA PHE A 152 2.77 -3.99 19.00
C PHE A 152 1.55 -3.05 18.89
N ALA A 153 1.44 -2.32 17.78
CA ALA A 153 0.29 -1.47 17.51
C ALA A 153 -1.02 -2.25 17.42
N ILE A 154 -1.01 -3.42 16.76
CA ILE A 154 -2.18 -4.32 16.66
C ILE A 154 -2.64 -4.77 18.05
N CYS A 155 -1.70 -5.24 18.90
CA CYS A 155 -2.02 -5.66 20.27
C CYS A 155 -2.55 -4.49 21.10
N THR A 156 -1.84 -3.36 21.07
CA THR A 156 -2.20 -2.16 21.84
C THR A 156 -3.57 -1.63 21.44
N TYR A 157 -3.86 -1.60 20.13
CA TYR A 157 -5.15 -1.18 19.63
C TYR A 157 -6.28 -2.05 20.19
N ARG A 158 -6.12 -3.38 20.14
CA ARG A 158 -7.11 -4.32 20.66
C ARG A 158 -7.29 -4.22 22.18
N GLU A 159 -6.22 -4.01 22.93
CA GLU A 159 -6.26 -3.86 24.39
C GLU A 159 -6.97 -2.56 24.79
N LYS A 160 -6.60 -1.43 24.16
CA LYS A 160 -7.13 -0.10 24.51
C LYS A 160 -8.50 0.18 23.91
N ARG A 161 -8.86 -0.47 22.81
CA ARG A 161 -10.16 -0.38 22.13
C ARG A 161 -10.73 -1.78 21.90
N PRO A 162 -11.22 -2.46 22.96
CA PRO A 162 -11.82 -3.80 22.82
C PRO A 162 -13.10 -3.81 21.96
N SER A 163 -13.77 -2.65 21.86
CA SER A 163 -14.90 -2.41 20.96
C SER A 163 -14.50 -1.60 19.72
N GLY A 164 -13.20 -1.51 19.43
CA GLY A 164 -12.66 -0.78 18.29
C GLY A 164 -13.12 -1.36 16.97
N PHE A 165 -13.29 -0.48 15.97
CA PHE A 165 -13.88 -0.86 14.70
C PHE A 165 -12.88 -1.43 13.68
N LEU A 166 -11.58 -1.24 13.91
CA LEU A 166 -10.51 -1.62 12.98
C LEU A 166 -10.07 -3.09 13.17
N LYS A 167 -9.91 -3.81 12.06
CA LYS A 167 -9.21 -5.10 11.95
C LYS A 167 -7.96 -4.90 11.11
N ILE A 168 -6.80 -5.36 11.55
CA ILE A 168 -5.52 -5.03 10.93
C ILE A 168 -4.84 -6.30 10.42
N TYR A 169 -4.71 -6.43 9.11
CA TYR A 169 -4.19 -7.59 8.39
C TYR A 169 -2.95 -7.17 7.57
N PRO A 170 -1.76 -7.06 8.20
CA PRO A 170 -0.60 -6.46 7.57
C PRO A 170 -0.03 -7.33 6.43
N PHE A 171 0.62 -6.69 5.47
CA PHE A 171 1.40 -7.33 4.42
C PHE A 171 2.89 -7.15 4.70
N LEU A 172 3.66 -8.21 4.51
CA LEU A 172 5.10 -8.23 4.76
C LEU A 172 5.87 -7.63 3.57
N GLY A 173 6.68 -6.60 3.81
CA GLY A 173 7.59 -6.07 2.79
C GLY A 173 8.71 -7.06 2.48
N ILE A 174 9.01 -7.28 1.21
CA ILE A 174 10.14 -8.14 0.81
C ILE A 174 10.89 -7.48 -0.35
N ASN A 175 12.19 -7.31 -0.18
CA ASN A 175 13.12 -7.05 -1.28
C ASN A 175 14.14 -8.19 -1.37
N THR A 176 14.02 -9.03 -2.40
CA THR A 176 14.87 -10.23 -2.58
C THR A 176 16.36 -9.92 -2.67
N GLY A 177 16.71 -8.69 -3.09
CA GLY A 177 18.10 -8.23 -3.16
C GLY A 177 18.82 -8.17 -1.80
N HIS A 178 18.09 -8.23 -0.68
CA HIS A 178 18.65 -8.16 0.67
C HIS A 178 19.02 -9.52 1.28
N TYR A 179 18.69 -10.63 0.60
CA TYR A 179 18.80 -11.98 1.15
C TYR A 179 19.63 -12.87 0.24
N THR A 180 20.26 -13.91 0.79
CA THR A 180 20.57 -15.14 0.02
C THR A 180 19.29 -15.94 -0.22
N ALA A 181 19.35 -16.97 -1.07
CA ALA A 181 18.19 -17.85 -1.30
C ALA A 181 17.77 -18.59 -0.02
N GLU A 182 18.74 -19.03 0.79
CA GLU A 182 18.51 -19.70 2.07
C GLU A 182 17.89 -18.75 3.09
N GLU A 183 18.41 -17.53 3.21
CA GLU A 183 17.88 -16.50 4.11
C GLU A 183 16.45 -16.11 3.72
N LEU A 184 16.18 -15.92 2.43
CA LEU A 184 14.84 -15.61 1.93
C LEU A 184 13.86 -16.74 2.22
N SER A 185 14.27 -17.99 2.01
CA SER A 185 13.43 -19.15 2.31
C SER A 185 13.12 -19.24 3.81
N ALA A 186 14.11 -19.02 4.68
CA ALA A 186 13.91 -19.01 6.12
C ALA A 186 12.98 -17.87 6.55
N PHE A 187 13.13 -16.68 5.96
CA PHE A 187 12.30 -15.52 6.23
C PHE A 187 10.83 -15.75 5.83
N LEU A 188 10.59 -16.32 4.65
CA LEU A 188 9.25 -16.69 4.19
C LEU A 188 8.59 -17.72 5.10
N GLU A 189 9.33 -18.75 5.53
CA GLU A 189 8.80 -19.77 6.46
C GLU A 189 8.51 -19.19 7.85
N GLN A 190 9.39 -18.33 8.38
CA GLN A 190 9.21 -17.69 9.69
C GLN A 190 7.91 -16.89 9.75
N TRP A 191 7.64 -16.07 8.73
CA TRP A 191 6.55 -15.08 8.75
C TRP A 191 5.28 -15.54 8.05
N LEU A 192 5.38 -16.44 7.06
CA LEU A 192 4.27 -16.88 6.22
C LEU A 192 4.15 -18.41 6.10
N GLY A 193 5.00 -19.21 6.77
CA GLY A 193 5.02 -20.66 6.64
C GLY A 193 3.67 -21.33 6.94
N ASN A 194 2.96 -20.86 7.98
CA ASN A 194 1.61 -21.35 8.33
C ASN A 194 0.48 -20.60 7.62
N TYR A 195 0.75 -19.65 6.73
CA TYR A 195 -0.29 -18.88 6.05
C TYR A 195 -1.34 -19.79 5.41
N THR A 196 -2.61 -19.44 5.60
CA THR A 196 -3.71 -20.03 4.84
C THR A 196 -4.57 -18.92 4.27
N LYS A 197 -5.06 -19.12 3.05
CA LYS A 197 -5.98 -18.20 2.39
C LYS A 197 -7.40 -18.37 2.95
N SER A 198 -7.60 -18.05 4.23
CA SER A 198 -8.87 -18.22 4.94
C SER A 198 -9.15 -17.05 5.89
N GLU A 199 -10.31 -16.44 5.71
CA GLU A 199 -10.78 -15.32 6.54
C GLU A 199 -10.86 -15.70 8.02
N ASN A 200 -11.44 -16.87 8.33
CA ASN A 200 -11.58 -17.35 9.71
C ASN A 200 -10.22 -17.60 10.38
N ASP A 201 -9.25 -18.10 9.62
CA ASP A 201 -7.91 -18.36 10.14
C ASP A 201 -7.16 -17.06 10.42
N ILE A 202 -7.20 -16.10 9.48
CA ILE A 202 -6.59 -14.78 9.64
C ILE A 202 -7.24 -14.03 10.82
N GLU A 203 -8.57 -14.03 10.92
CA GLU A 203 -9.29 -13.42 12.05
C GLU A 203 -8.94 -14.09 13.38
N ARG A 204 -8.89 -15.42 13.43
CA ARG A 204 -8.45 -16.17 14.62
C ARG A 204 -7.04 -15.77 15.04
N ARG A 205 -6.10 -15.66 14.09
CA ARG A 205 -4.72 -15.24 14.40
C ARG A 205 -4.67 -13.81 14.92
N PHE A 206 -5.37 -12.88 14.27
CA PHE A 206 -5.50 -11.51 14.74
C PHE A 206 -6.03 -11.43 16.18
N LEU A 207 -7.06 -12.21 16.53
CA LEU A 207 -7.67 -12.22 17.87
C LEU A 207 -6.85 -12.99 18.93
N SER A 208 -6.12 -14.02 18.54
CA SER A 208 -5.32 -14.82 19.48
C SER A 208 -3.92 -14.25 19.69
N TYR A 209 -3.46 -13.37 18.80
CA TYR A 209 -2.13 -12.79 18.90
C TYR A 209 -1.96 -11.96 20.17
N SER A 210 -0.86 -12.21 20.88
CA SER A 210 -0.38 -11.42 22.01
C SER A 210 1.10 -11.15 21.81
N PHE A 211 1.52 -9.89 21.94
CA PHE A 211 2.91 -9.52 21.85
C PHE A 211 3.60 -9.73 23.19
N ASP A 212 4.55 -10.67 23.26
CA ASP A 212 5.48 -10.81 24.38
C ASP A 212 6.88 -10.37 23.93
N ALA A 213 7.35 -9.25 24.47
CA ALA A 213 8.64 -8.65 24.13
C ALA A 213 9.86 -9.52 24.53
N ILE A 214 9.67 -10.53 25.40
CA ILE A 214 10.74 -11.33 25.99
C ILE A 214 10.79 -12.74 25.41
N ALA A 215 9.65 -13.32 24.98
CA ALA A 215 9.55 -14.78 24.81
C ALA A 215 9.57 -15.33 23.37
N ASP A 216 9.03 -14.67 22.33
CA ASP A 216 8.67 -15.46 21.15
C ASP A 216 8.70 -14.77 19.77
N PHE A 217 9.82 -14.20 19.37
CA PHE A 217 10.02 -13.67 18.01
C PHE A 217 9.97 -14.74 16.87
N GLN A 218 9.69 -16.01 17.20
CA GLN A 218 10.00 -17.16 16.34
C GLN A 218 8.87 -17.64 15.42
N SER A 219 7.60 -17.25 15.60
CA SER A 219 6.58 -17.58 14.59
C SER A 219 5.30 -16.75 14.70
N TYR A 220 5.21 -15.68 13.93
CA TYR A 220 3.98 -14.89 13.85
C TYR A 220 3.42 -14.91 12.44
N SER A 221 2.62 -15.94 12.14
CA SER A 221 1.88 -16.08 10.87
C SER A 221 0.67 -15.14 10.76
N ILE A 222 0.80 -13.90 11.25
CA ILE A 222 -0.25 -12.88 11.28
C ILE A 222 -0.32 -12.05 9.99
N PHE A 223 0.71 -12.16 9.14
CA PHE A 223 0.72 -11.52 7.83
C PHE A 223 -0.29 -12.14 6.88
N SER A 224 -0.96 -11.28 6.12
CA SER A 224 -2.04 -11.65 5.20
C SER A 224 -1.66 -11.48 3.73
N GLY A 225 -0.42 -11.10 3.44
CA GLY A 225 0.08 -10.87 2.09
C GLY A 225 1.53 -10.37 2.06
N ILE A 226 2.02 -10.07 0.86
CA ILE A 226 3.38 -9.59 0.60
C ILE A 226 3.32 -8.24 -0.12
N LYS A 227 4.16 -7.29 0.28
CA LYS A 227 4.39 -6.02 -0.40
C LYS A 227 5.73 -6.06 -1.14
N LEU A 228 5.69 -5.72 -2.42
CA LEU A 228 6.88 -5.53 -3.27
C LEU A 228 6.98 -4.06 -3.66
N TYR A 229 8.18 -3.52 -3.63
CA TYR A 229 8.41 -2.09 -3.86
C TYR A 229 9.57 -1.83 -4.84
N PRO A 230 9.29 -1.86 -6.15
CA PRO A 230 10.29 -1.63 -7.20
C PRO A 230 11.14 -0.36 -7.07
N PRO A 231 10.62 0.82 -6.64
CA PRO A 231 11.46 2.02 -6.46
C PRO A 231 12.57 1.90 -5.39
N MET A 232 12.54 0.81 -4.61
CA MET A 232 13.58 0.44 -3.65
C MET A 232 14.56 -0.64 -4.15
N GLY A 233 14.47 -1.03 -5.42
CA GLY A 233 15.43 -1.96 -6.05
C GLY A 233 14.88 -3.35 -6.34
N PHE A 234 13.64 -3.65 -5.99
CA PHE A 234 13.02 -4.92 -6.35
C PHE A 234 12.74 -4.97 -7.87
N ASP A 235 13.51 -5.76 -8.63
CA ASP A 235 13.20 -6.07 -10.02
C ASP A 235 12.24 -7.29 -10.05
N PRO A 236 11.00 -7.15 -10.58
CA PRO A 236 10.07 -8.29 -10.67
C PRO A 236 10.56 -9.42 -11.56
N TRP A 237 11.49 -9.15 -12.48
CA TRP A 237 12.00 -10.17 -13.36
C TRP A 237 13.48 -9.94 -13.74
N PRO A 238 14.45 -10.11 -12.81
CA PRO A 238 15.87 -9.74 -12.98
C PRO A 238 16.65 -10.62 -13.96
N GLU A 239 17.55 -10.02 -14.74
CA GLU A 239 18.35 -10.81 -15.71
C GLU A 239 19.54 -11.55 -15.08
N ASP A 240 19.97 -11.12 -13.90
CA ASP A 240 20.95 -11.84 -13.10
C ASP A 240 20.37 -13.20 -12.64
N PRO A 241 21.00 -14.35 -12.97
CA PRO A 241 20.45 -15.65 -12.62
C PRO A 241 20.33 -15.93 -11.12
N ALA A 242 21.19 -15.36 -10.28
CA ALA A 242 21.14 -15.57 -8.83
C ALA A 242 20.01 -14.74 -8.20
N GLU A 243 19.81 -13.50 -8.65
CA GLU A 243 18.65 -12.70 -8.24
C GLU A 243 17.34 -13.29 -8.78
N ARG A 244 17.37 -13.82 -10.02
CA ARG A 244 16.26 -14.55 -10.65
C ARG A 244 15.79 -15.71 -9.80
N GLU A 245 16.71 -16.53 -9.29
CA GLU A 245 16.39 -17.67 -8.43
C GLU A 245 15.61 -17.24 -7.18
N LYS A 246 16.03 -16.16 -6.51
CA LYS A 246 15.35 -15.64 -5.33
C LYS A 246 13.96 -15.10 -5.62
N VAL A 247 13.81 -14.35 -6.72
CA VAL A 247 12.51 -13.84 -7.18
C VAL A 247 11.56 -14.99 -7.53
N GLU A 248 12.06 -16.04 -8.18
CA GLU A 248 11.30 -17.23 -8.50
C GLU A 248 10.90 -18.04 -7.25
N LEU A 249 11.77 -18.12 -6.25
CA LEU A 249 11.48 -18.72 -4.94
C LEU A 249 10.31 -17.99 -4.27
N LEU A 250 10.37 -16.66 -4.21
CA LEU A 250 9.30 -15.81 -3.67
C LEU A 250 7.95 -16.06 -4.38
N TYR A 251 7.93 -16.03 -5.71
CA TYR A 251 6.68 -16.22 -6.47
C TYR A 251 6.15 -17.65 -6.39
N SER A 252 7.04 -18.64 -6.39
CA SER A 252 6.65 -20.05 -6.21
C SER A 252 6.01 -20.26 -4.85
N PHE A 253 6.59 -19.69 -3.79
CA PHE A 253 6.02 -19.72 -2.45
C PHE A 253 4.63 -19.06 -2.41
N ALA A 254 4.52 -17.83 -2.93
CA ALA A 254 3.27 -17.08 -2.93
C ALA A 254 2.16 -17.75 -3.73
N GLU A 255 2.44 -18.26 -4.94
CA GLU A 255 1.46 -18.99 -5.74
C GLU A 255 1.02 -20.29 -5.07
N THR A 256 1.96 -21.06 -4.51
CA THR A 256 1.68 -22.37 -3.88
C THR A 256 0.81 -22.20 -2.64
N LYS A 257 1.09 -21.20 -1.81
CA LYS A 257 0.36 -20.93 -0.57
C LYS A 257 -0.89 -20.05 -0.79
N GLY A 258 -1.04 -19.44 -1.97
CA GLY A 258 -2.11 -18.50 -2.28
C GLY A 258 -1.98 -17.17 -1.52
N VAL A 259 -0.75 -16.73 -1.24
CA VAL A 259 -0.44 -15.46 -0.58
C VAL A 259 -0.62 -14.32 -1.59
N PRO A 260 -1.49 -13.34 -1.33
CA PRO A 260 -1.65 -12.19 -2.22
C PRO A 260 -0.41 -11.27 -2.17
N ILE A 261 -0.06 -10.72 -3.32
CA ILE A 261 1.03 -9.77 -3.49
C ILE A 261 0.45 -8.43 -3.91
N THR A 262 0.90 -7.34 -3.29
CA THR A 262 0.70 -5.97 -3.78
C THR A 262 2.03 -5.40 -4.21
N THR A 263 2.14 -4.94 -5.46
CA THR A 263 3.33 -4.22 -5.97
C THR A 263 3.04 -2.74 -6.16
N HIS A 264 4.02 -1.89 -5.85
CA HIS A 264 3.97 -0.49 -6.26
C HIS A 264 3.84 -0.38 -7.79
N CYS A 265 2.95 0.49 -8.29
CA CYS A 265 2.73 0.70 -9.73
C CYS A 265 2.29 2.13 -10.08
N ASP A 266 3.10 3.13 -9.70
CA ASP A 266 3.07 4.48 -10.29
C ASP A 266 4.51 4.98 -10.53
N ASP A 267 4.66 6.14 -11.17
CA ASP A 267 5.98 6.73 -11.44
C ASP A 267 6.48 7.65 -10.31
N GLN A 268 5.91 7.55 -9.11
CA GLN A 268 6.29 8.29 -7.91
C GLN A 268 6.65 7.34 -6.75
N GLY A 269 6.76 7.89 -5.54
CA GLY A 269 7.05 7.15 -4.32
C GLY A 269 8.47 7.36 -3.75
N TYR A 270 8.78 6.59 -2.72
CA TYR A 270 10.07 6.59 -2.04
C TYR A 270 11.12 5.89 -2.91
N ARG A 271 12.03 6.64 -3.54
CA ARG A 271 12.97 6.07 -4.52
C ARG A 271 14.43 6.17 -4.08
N ILE A 272 15.16 5.05 -4.14
CA ILE A 272 16.61 4.98 -3.85
C ILE A 272 17.48 4.53 -5.04
N ILE A 273 16.87 3.94 -6.08
CA ILE A 273 17.52 3.58 -7.36
C ILE A 273 17.36 4.71 -8.40
N SER A 274 18.00 4.59 -9.57
CA SER A 274 17.85 5.61 -10.62
C SER A 274 16.41 5.69 -11.13
N LEU A 275 16.02 6.84 -11.71
CA LEU A 275 14.68 6.97 -12.30
C LEU A 275 14.46 5.95 -13.42
N GLU A 276 15.47 5.69 -14.24
CA GLU A 276 15.38 4.70 -15.32
C GLU A 276 15.09 3.29 -14.80
N GLU A 277 15.86 2.83 -13.80
CA GLU A 277 15.64 1.52 -13.17
C GLU A 277 14.28 1.47 -12.49
N SER A 278 13.89 2.51 -11.75
CA SER A 278 12.58 2.58 -11.10
C SER A 278 11.45 2.49 -12.11
N LEU A 279 11.52 3.20 -13.24
CA LEU A 279 10.50 3.12 -14.28
C LEU A 279 10.45 1.73 -14.92
N LYS A 280 11.60 1.09 -15.13
CA LYS A 280 11.69 -0.26 -15.68
C LYS A 280 11.08 -1.29 -14.73
N PHE A 281 11.47 -1.27 -13.45
CA PHE A 281 11.06 -2.27 -12.47
C PHE A 281 9.60 -2.09 -12.06
N THR A 282 9.08 -0.86 -12.06
CA THR A 282 7.67 -0.59 -11.74
C THR A 282 6.71 -0.88 -12.91
N ALA A 283 7.19 -0.96 -14.15
CA ALA A 283 6.32 -1.13 -15.31
C ALA A 283 5.50 -2.45 -15.23
N PRO A 284 4.18 -2.42 -15.47
CA PRO A 284 3.34 -3.63 -15.46
C PRO A 284 3.84 -4.71 -16.43
N SER A 285 4.39 -4.31 -17.57
CA SER A 285 4.97 -5.23 -18.58
C SER A 285 6.10 -6.09 -18.02
N ARG A 286 6.80 -5.65 -16.96
CA ARG A 286 7.85 -6.42 -16.29
C ARG A 286 7.31 -7.68 -15.61
N TYR A 287 6.02 -7.70 -15.26
CA TYR A 287 5.33 -8.85 -14.67
C TYR A 287 4.75 -9.83 -15.69
N ARG A 288 4.75 -9.54 -17.00
CA ARG A 288 4.29 -10.51 -18.02
C ARG A 288 4.99 -11.86 -17.93
N PRO A 289 6.33 -11.96 -17.93
CA PRO A 289 7.00 -13.25 -17.80
C PRO A 289 6.78 -13.91 -16.42
N VAL A 290 6.56 -13.13 -15.36
CA VAL A 290 6.16 -13.65 -14.03
C VAL A 290 4.84 -14.40 -14.16
N LEU A 291 3.80 -13.75 -14.71
CA LEU A 291 2.46 -14.31 -14.82
C LEU A 291 2.39 -15.47 -15.84
N GLN A 292 3.25 -15.48 -16.86
CA GLN A 292 3.41 -16.64 -17.75
C GLN A 292 3.95 -17.87 -17.00
N LYS A 293 4.90 -17.68 -16.08
CA LYS A 293 5.48 -18.78 -15.28
C LYS A 293 4.60 -19.18 -14.09
N TYR A 294 3.94 -18.21 -13.46
CA TYR A 294 3.09 -18.35 -12.27
C TYR A 294 1.66 -17.83 -12.55
N PRO A 295 0.87 -18.51 -13.41
CA PRO A 295 -0.41 -18.01 -13.89
C PRO A 295 -1.53 -17.95 -12.83
N ARG A 296 -1.33 -18.55 -11.65
CA ARG A 296 -2.27 -18.48 -10.53
C ARG A 296 -1.85 -17.47 -9.46
N LEU A 297 -0.70 -16.80 -9.62
CA LEU A 297 -0.22 -15.77 -8.70
C LEU A 297 -1.30 -14.69 -8.49
N ILE A 298 -1.55 -14.33 -7.24
CA ILE A 298 -2.52 -13.29 -6.87
C ILE A 298 -1.76 -11.98 -6.75
N LEU A 299 -1.96 -11.08 -7.72
CA LEU A 299 -1.16 -9.87 -7.86
C LEU A 299 -2.05 -8.64 -7.94
N ASN A 300 -1.79 -7.65 -7.09
CA ASN A 300 -2.41 -6.34 -7.12
C ASN A 300 -1.37 -5.29 -7.55
N PHE A 301 -1.66 -4.54 -8.62
CA PHE A 301 -0.91 -3.36 -9.03
C PHE A 301 -1.46 -2.12 -8.32
N ALA A 302 -0.68 -1.54 -7.42
CA ALA A 302 -1.09 -0.35 -6.70
C ALA A 302 -1.19 0.90 -7.58
N HIS A 303 -2.01 1.87 -7.17
CA HIS A 303 -2.12 3.19 -7.79
C HIS A 303 -2.61 3.21 -9.25
N MET A 304 -3.08 2.07 -9.79
CA MET A 304 -3.67 1.96 -11.12
C MET A 304 -2.77 2.44 -12.27
N GLY A 305 -1.45 2.31 -12.12
CA GLY A 305 -0.51 2.68 -13.19
C GLY A 305 -0.42 4.18 -13.46
N LYS A 306 -0.80 5.05 -12.51
CA LYS A 306 -0.83 6.50 -12.76
C LYS A 306 0.58 7.02 -13.11
N ARG A 307 0.64 7.87 -14.14
CA ARG A 307 1.84 8.53 -14.64
C ARG A 307 1.75 10.02 -14.38
N HIS A 308 2.64 10.54 -13.55
CA HIS A 308 2.70 11.94 -13.15
C HIS A 308 3.89 12.68 -13.74
N ILE A 309 4.99 11.98 -14.00
CA ILE A 309 6.23 12.58 -14.51
C ILE A 309 6.00 12.93 -15.99
N ARG A 310 6.05 14.21 -16.35
CA ARG A 310 6.02 14.64 -17.76
C ARG A 310 7.41 14.46 -18.38
N THR A 311 7.51 13.62 -19.39
CA THR A 311 8.73 13.49 -20.21
C THR A 311 8.93 14.75 -21.07
N ILE A 312 10.11 15.38 -20.99
CA ILE A 312 10.44 16.61 -21.75
C ILE A 312 10.55 16.35 -23.26
N ARG A 313 10.76 15.10 -23.66
CA ARG A 313 10.76 14.67 -25.07
C ARG A 313 9.40 14.06 -25.36
N GLY A 314 8.67 14.64 -26.32
CA GLY A 314 7.28 14.32 -26.70
C GLY A 314 7.04 12.92 -27.26
N ASN A 315 7.68 11.90 -26.70
CA ASN A 315 7.27 10.52 -26.87
C ASN A 315 6.04 10.28 -26.00
N GLU A 316 5.03 9.63 -26.57
CA GLU A 316 3.89 9.11 -25.80
C GLU A 316 4.43 8.20 -24.69
N GLN A 317 3.97 8.44 -23.46
CA GLN A 317 4.31 7.56 -22.35
C GLN A 317 3.53 6.26 -22.50
N ALA A 318 4.16 5.14 -22.17
CA ALA A 318 3.46 3.87 -22.07
C ALA A 318 2.26 4.02 -21.11
N ASP A 319 1.08 3.59 -21.55
CA ASP A 319 -0.13 3.62 -20.75
C ASP A 319 -0.15 2.40 -19.82
N TRP A 320 0.45 2.56 -18.63
CA TRP A 320 0.50 1.50 -17.63
C TRP A 320 -0.87 1.05 -17.16
N ARG A 321 -1.88 1.93 -17.16
CA ARG A 321 -3.25 1.53 -16.83
C ARG A 321 -3.79 0.55 -17.87
N LYS A 322 -3.57 0.84 -19.16
CA LYS A 322 -3.93 -0.08 -20.23
C LYS A 322 -3.20 -1.42 -20.08
N ASP A 323 -1.89 -1.41 -19.81
CA ASP A 323 -1.12 -2.65 -19.60
C ASP A 323 -1.67 -3.47 -18.42
N ILE A 324 -2.04 -2.82 -17.31
CA ILE A 324 -2.68 -3.49 -16.16
C ILE A 324 -4.02 -4.10 -16.58
N PHE A 325 -4.85 -3.38 -17.34
CA PHE A 325 -6.13 -3.91 -17.81
C PHE A 325 -5.95 -5.11 -18.74
N ASP A 326 -4.97 -5.06 -19.66
CA ASP A 326 -4.62 -6.20 -20.50
C ASP A 326 -4.22 -7.41 -19.64
N LEU A 327 -3.41 -7.22 -18.58
CA LEU A 327 -3.03 -8.28 -17.65
C LEU A 327 -4.22 -8.82 -16.84
N ILE A 328 -5.14 -7.95 -16.41
CA ILE A 328 -6.39 -8.35 -15.75
C ILE A 328 -7.23 -9.21 -16.70
N ILE A 329 -7.32 -8.85 -17.97
CA ILE A 329 -8.07 -9.61 -18.97
C ILE A 329 -7.40 -10.97 -19.23
N GLU A 330 -6.08 -11.01 -19.33
CA GLU A 330 -5.30 -12.20 -19.68
C GLU A 330 -5.21 -13.22 -18.53
N TYR A 331 -5.04 -12.76 -17.28
CA TYR A 331 -4.80 -13.63 -16.12
C TYR A 331 -5.97 -13.64 -15.12
N PRO A 332 -6.20 -14.73 -14.37
CA PRO A 332 -7.38 -14.87 -13.50
C PRO A 332 -7.31 -14.03 -12.21
N ASN A 333 -6.09 -13.85 -11.67
CA ASN A 333 -5.85 -13.36 -10.31
C ASN A 333 -5.06 -12.04 -10.27
N VAL A 334 -5.16 -11.23 -11.32
CA VAL A 334 -4.57 -9.89 -11.36
C VAL A 334 -5.62 -8.85 -10.98
N TYR A 335 -5.22 -7.90 -10.13
CA TYR A 335 -6.02 -6.83 -9.54
C TYR A 335 -5.29 -5.50 -9.67
N SER A 336 -6.01 -4.41 -9.42
CA SER A 336 -5.40 -3.10 -9.24
C SER A 336 -6.18 -2.23 -8.27
N ASP A 337 -5.47 -1.40 -7.52
CA ASP A 337 -6.04 -0.45 -6.57
C ASP A 337 -5.80 0.99 -6.99
N PHE A 338 -6.65 1.90 -6.51
CA PHE A 338 -6.55 3.33 -6.84
C PHE A 338 -5.96 4.19 -5.72
N SER A 339 -5.26 3.56 -4.78
CA SER A 339 -4.62 4.20 -3.63
C SER A 339 -3.78 5.40 -4.07
N PHE A 340 -3.73 6.43 -3.22
CA PHE A 340 -3.13 7.75 -3.50
C PHE A 340 -3.82 8.57 -4.60
N THR A 341 -4.10 7.97 -5.75
CA THR A 341 -4.67 8.63 -6.94
C THR A 341 -6.09 9.12 -6.65
N ALA A 342 -6.91 8.35 -5.95
CA ALA A 342 -8.29 8.71 -5.67
C ALA A 342 -8.47 9.80 -4.58
N GLY A 343 -7.37 10.38 -4.09
CA GLY A 343 -7.38 11.61 -3.30
C GLY A 343 -7.69 12.87 -4.14
N GLU A 344 -7.71 12.74 -5.47
CA GLU A 344 -8.17 13.78 -6.39
C GLU A 344 -9.59 13.45 -6.87
N PRO A 345 -10.63 14.26 -6.56
CA PRO A 345 -12.00 13.93 -6.94
C PRO A 345 -12.20 13.62 -8.42
N SER A 346 -11.52 14.35 -9.32
CA SER A 346 -11.57 14.17 -10.78
C SER A 346 -11.18 12.77 -11.27
N PHE A 347 -10.45 12.01 -10.43
CA PHE A 347 -10.10 10.62 -10.73
C PHE A 347 -11.35 9.75 -10.95
N TYR A 348 -12.42 9.97 -10.19
CA TYR A 348 -13.60 9.11 -10.27
C TYR A 348 -14.38 9.31 -11.57
N GLU A 349 -14.42 10.53 -12.11
CA GLU A 349 -14.97 10.81 -13.43
C GLU A 349 -14.11 10.18 -14.53
N GLU A 350 -12.78 10.29 -14.43
CA GLU A 350 -11.85 9.62 -15.36
C GLU A 350 -12.05 8.10 -15.34
N LEU A 351 -12.16 7.50 -14.15
CA LEU A 351 -12.35 6.06 -13.98
C LEU A 351 -13.71 5.63 -14.54
N ALA A 352 -14.79 6.33 -14.20
CA ALA A 352 -16.13 6.03 -14.69
C ALA A 352 -16.20 6.13 -16.21
N SER A 353 -15.62 7.19 -16.80
CA SER A 353 -15.50 7.35 -18.24
C SER A 353 -14.72 6.19 -18.85
N THR A 354 -13.54 5.88 -18.33
CA THR A 354 -12.69 4.77 -18.80
C THR A 354 -13.47 3.45 -18.82
N LEU A 355 -14.12 3.10 -17.70
CA LEU A 355 -14.86 1.85 -17.57
C LEU A 355 -16.04 1.79 -18.55
N ASN A 356 -16.74 2.90 -18.78
CA ASN A 356 -17.90 2.93 -19.69
C ASN A 356 -17.54 2.78 -21.17
N HIS A 357 -16.27 2.99 -21.56
CA HIS A 357 -15.79 2.76 -22.93
C HIS A 357 -15.34 1.32 -23.19
N LEU A 358 -15.18 0.50 -22.14
CA LEU A 358 -14.86 -0.92 -22.28
C LEU A 358 -16.09 -1.72 -22.72
N LYS A 359 -15.86 -2.83 -23.43
CA LYS A 359 -16.92 -3.74 -23.90
C LYS A 359 -17.00 -4.96 -22.98
N GLU A 360 -18.18 -5.57 -22.92
CA GLU A 360 -18.32 -6.88 -22.28
C GLU A 360 -17.68 -7.99 -23.13
N PRO A 361 -17.06 -9.02 -22.53
CA PRO A 361 -16.99 -9.32 -21.08
C PRO A 361 -15.79 -8.69 -20.33
N GLU A 362 -14.95 -7.92 -21.02
CA GLU A 362 -13.74 -7.33 -20.44
C GLU A 362 -14.07 -6.29 -19.36
N GLN A 363 -15.12 -5.49 -19.61
CA GLN A 363 -15.63 -4.49 -18.68
C GLN A 363 -16.01 -5.12 -17.33
N GLU A 364 -16.83 -6.17 -17.32
CA GLU A 364 -17.22 -6.87 -16.10
C GLU A 364 -15.99 -7.43 -15.36
N LYS A 365 -15.06 -8.08 -16.09
CA LYS A 365 -13.86 -8.66 -15.49
C LYS A 365 -13.00 -7.59 -14.81
N ILE A 366 -12.79 -6.43 -15.46
CA ILE A 366 -12.01 -5.32 -14.89
C ILE A 366 -12.69 -4.74 -13.66
N ILE A 367 -14.01 -4.50 -13.69
CA ILE A 367 -14.78 -4.01 -12.53
C ILE A 367 -14.62 -4.96 -11.35
N GLN A 368 -14.61 -6.27 -11.59
CA GLN A 368 -14.39 -7.30 -10.57
C GLN A 368 -12.93 -7.39 -10.05
N ARG A 369 -12.00 -6.58 -10.56
CA ARG A 369 -10.57 -6.62 -10.18
C ARG A 369 -10.04 -5.27 -9.68
N ILE A 370 -10.90 -4.26 -9.58
CA ILE A 370 -10.58 -2.97 -8.96
C ILE A 370 -10.79 -3.05 -7.44
N LEU A 371 -9.81 -2.57 -6.68
CA LEU A 371 -9.78 -2.58 -5.22
C LEU A 371 -9.72 -1.14 -4.67
N PHE A 372 -10.40 -0.91 -3.54
CA PHE A 372 -10.21 0.30 -2.74
C PHE A 372 -8.90 0.18 -1.95
N GLY A 373 -8.04 1.16 -2.14
CA GLY A 373 -6.87 1.41 -1.30
C GLY A 373 -6.80 2.91 -1.01
N SER A 374 -6.36 3.32 0.17
CA SER A 374 -6.27 4.75 0.50
C SER A 374 -4.89 5.35 0.24
N ASP A 375 -3.85 4.54 0.40
CA ASP A 375 -2.46 4.94 0.62
C ASP A 375 -2.27 5.83 1.86
N PHE A 376 -3.17 5.75 2.85
CA PHE A 376 -2.97 6.43 4.12
C PHE A 376 -1.71 5.88 4.79
N MET A 377 -0.80 6.66 5.33
CA MET A 377 -0.86 8.11 5.52
C MET A 377 -0.26 8.94 4.38
N VAL A 378 0.36 8.31 3.38
CA VAL A 378 1.01 8.99 2.25
C VAL A 378 0.00 9.87 1.48
N ASN A 379 -1.25 9.45 1.37
CA ASN A 379 -2.32 10.25 0.77
C ASN A 379 -2.54 11.62 1.44
N LEU A 380 -2.06 11.85 2.66
CA LEU A 380 -2.11 13.14 3.35
C LEU A 380 -1.30 14.24 2.65
N PHE A 381 -0.44 13.89 1.68
CA PHE A 381 0.13 14.86 0.76
C PHE A 381 -0.93 15.56 -0.11
N LYS A 382 -2.03 14.87 -0.42
CA LYS A 382 -3.12 15.36 -1.29
C LYS A 382 -4.35 15.80 -0.52
N VAL A 383 -4.70 15.08 0.55
CA VAL A 383 -5.93 15.30 1.33
C VAL A 383 -5.61 15.69 2.78
N ARG A 384 -6.58 16.28 3.49
CA ARG A 384 -6.34 16.76 4.86
C ARG A 384 -6.44 15.63 5.89
N SER A 385 -7.23 14.60 5.63
CA SER A 385 -7.40 13.46 6.56
C SER A 385 -7.86 12.19 5.84
N TYR A 386 -7.94 11.07 6.56
CA TYR A 386 -8.50 9.83 6.01
C TYR A 386 -9.99 10.02 5.65
N ARG A 387 -10.73 10.76 6.49
CA ARG A 387 -12.14 11.08 6.26
C ARG A 387 -12.37 11.87 4.97
N ASP A 388 -11.47 12.78 4.58
CA ASP A 388 -11.55 13.45 3.27
C ASP A 388 -11.52 12.43 2.12
N TYR A 389 -10.57 11.49 2.19
CA TYR A 389 -10.41 10.46 1.17
C TYR A 389 -11.69 9.60 1.04
N LEU A 390 -12.30 9.24 2.16
CA LEU A 390 -13.58 8.52 2.18
C LEU A 390 -14.75 9.36 1.69
N GLU A 391 -14.80 10.66 2.01
CA GLU A 391 -15.87 11.54 1.51
C GLU A 391 -15.80 11.65 -0.02
N TYR A 392 -14.60 11.78 -0.59
CA TYR A 392 -14.42 11.78 -2.04
C TYR A 392 -14.86 10.46 -2.68
N PHE A 393 -14.51 9.31 -2.09
CA PHE A 393 -14.99 8.01 -2.55
C PHE A 393 -16.52 7.89 -2.45
N SER A 394 -17.08 8.30 -1.31
CA SER A 394 -18.51 8.24 -1.00
C SER A 394 -19.34 9.09 -1.96
N GLU A 395 -18.92 10.33 -2.22
CA GLU A 395 -19.61 11.31 -3.06
C GLU A 395 -19.29 11.17 -4.55
N SER A 396 -18.38 10.26 -4.92
CA SER A 396 -17.99 10.06 -6.31
C SER A 396 -19.15 9.65 -7.22
N VAL A 397 -18.96 9.85 -8.52
CA VAL A 397 -19.90 9.46 -9.60
C VAL A 397 -20.09 7.94 -9.75
N LEU A 398 -19.34 7.12 -9.01
CA LEU A 398 -19.50 5.67 -9.06
C LEU A 398 -20.86 5.23 -8.50
N SER A 399 -21.46 4.22 -9.11
CA SER A 399 -22.72 3.64 -8.60
C SER A 399 -22.50 2.95 -7.25
N VAL A 400 -23.58 2.76 -6.49
CA VAL A 400 -23.55 2.10 -5.17
C VAL A 400 -22.98 0.67 -5.29
N GLU A 401 -23.32 -0.03 -6.37
CA GLU A 401 -22.85 -1.39 -6.65
C GLU A 401 -21.33 -1.39 -6.91
N LYS A 402 -20.83 -0.47 -7.74
CA LYS A 402 -19.38 -0.35 -7.99
C LYS A 402 -18.62 0.00 -6.71
N LYS A 403 -19.15 0.93 -5.90
CA LYS A 403 -18.57 1.28 -4.59
C LYS A 403 -18.47 0.04 -3.69
N ARG A 404 -19.54 -0.76 -3.61
CA ARG A 404 -19.57 -2.02 -2.84
C ARG A 404 -18.53 -3.03 -3.34
N LEU A 405 -18.47 -3.24 -4.66
CA LEU A 405 -17.49 -4.16 -5.25
C LEU A 405 -16.07 -3.74 -4.90
N PHE A 406 -15.76 -2.45 -5.05
CA PHE A 406 -14.40 -1.95 -4.86
C PHE A 406 -13.96 -1.95 -3.39
N CYS A 407 -14.84 -1.64 -2.45
CA CYS A 407 -14.46 -1.55 -1.02
C CYS A 407 -14.83 -2.76 -0.16
N SER A 408 -15.58 -3.74 -0.67
CA SER A 408 -15.98 -4.93 0.08
C SER A 408 -15.67 -6.20 -0.69
N ASP A 409 -16.37 -6.44 -1.79
CA ASP A 409 -16.45 -7.78 -2.35
C ASP A 409 -15.16 -8.18 -3.08
N ASN A 410 -14.56 -7.26 -3.87
CA ASN A 410 -13.29 -7.51 -4.54
C ASN A 410 -12.12 -7.62 -3.55
N PRO A 411 -11.93 -6.70 -2.58
CA PRO A 411 -10.93 -6.85 -1.52
C PRO A 411 -11.02 -8.16 -0.76
N ARG A 412 -12.23 -8.55 -0.36
CA ARG A 412 -12.45 -9.81 0.35
C ARG A 412 -11.99 -11.00 -0.48
N ARG A 413 -12.33 -11.03 -1.78
CA ARG A 413 -11.88 -12.07 -2.71
C ARG A 413 -10.36 -12.06 -2.93
N PHE A 414 -9.75 -10.88 -3.02
CA PHE A 414 -8.30 -10.74 -3.14
C PHE A 414 -7.59 -11.41 -1.95
N LEU A 415 -8.01 -11.08 -0.72
CA LEU A 415 -7.42 -11.59 0.52
C LEU A 415 -7.74 -13.07 0.76
N PHE A 416 -9.00 -13.49 0.61
CA PHE A 416 -9.47 -14.78 1.11
C PHE A 416 -9.92 -15.76 0.02
N GLY A 417 -9.95 -15.33 -1.25
CA GLY A 417 -10.53 -16.10 -2.34
C GLY A 417 -12.06 -16.13 -2.34
N ASP A 418 -12.62 -16.84 -3.31
CA ASP A 418 -14.06 -17.07 -3.38
C ASP A 418 -14.49 -18.03 -2.27
N GLN A 419 -15.60 -17.74 -1.59
CA GLN A 419 -16.21 -18.76 -0.72
C GLN A 419 -16.66 -19.91 -1.63
N LYS A 420 -16.13 -21.11 -1.40
CA LYS A 420 -16.76 -22.31 -1.96
C LYS A 420 -18.18 -22.36 -1.37
N ALA A 421 -19.18 -22.25 -2.24
CA ALA A 421 -20.59 -22.40 -1.90
C ALA A 421 -20.87 -23.75 -1.24
#